data_AF-A0A1B1PT35-F1
#
_entry.id   AF-A0A1B1PT35-F1
#
_cell.length_a   1.000
_cell.length_b   1.000
_cell.length_c   1.000
_cell.angle_alpha   90.00
_cell.angle_beta   90.00
_cell.angle_gamma   90.00
#
_symmetry.space_group_name_H-M   'P 1'
#
loop_
_entity.id
_entity.type
_entity.pdbx_description
1 polymer ?
#
loop_
_entity_poly.entity_id
_entity_poly.type
_entity_poly.pdbx_seq_one_letter_code
_entity_poly.pdbx_strand_id
1 'polypeptide(L)'
;MRDPATLGDMTALRAEIDETDKALTALLAHRQSLIDRAAEIKTGAGLPARIKARVDEVVANARRNAEAEGIDPDLSERLWRELVEWSIRREEAVLGQE
;
A
#
# COMPACT_ATOMS: atom_id res chain seq x y z
N MET A 1 3.02 -18.70 3.30
CA MET A 1 2.10 -19.13 2.23
C MET A 1 2.46 -20.54 1.82
N ARG A 2 1.46 -21.38 1.52
CA ARG A 2 1.67 -22.73 0.99
C ARG A 2 2.19 -22.64 -0.44
N ASP A 3 2.97 -23.65 -0.85
CA ASP A 3 3.38 -23.80 -2.24
C ASP A 3 2.14 -24.09 -3.11
N PRO A 4 1.79 -23.22 -4.08
CA PRO A 4 0.65 -23.44 -4.96
C PRO A 4 0.67 -24.80 -5.67
N ALA A 5 1.85 -25.36 -5.96
CA ALA A 5 2.00 -26.66 -6.62
C ALA A 5 1.50 -27.84 -5.77
N THR A 6 1.31 -27.64 -4.46
CA THR A 6 0.83 -28.66 -3.52
C THR A 6 -0.68 -28.64 -3.30
N LEU A 7 -1.41 -27.70 -3.90
CA LEU A 7 -2.84 -27.52 -3.71
C LEU A 7 -3.63 -28.46 -4.65
N GLY A 8 -4.30 -29.46 -4.07
CA GLY A 8 -4.93 -30.56 -4.82
C GLY A 8 -6.32 -30.26 -5.41
N ASP A 9 -6.98 -29.19 -4.97
CA ASP A 9 -8.30 -28.81 -5.48
C ASP A 9 -8.59 -27.30 -5.30
N MET A 10 -9.72 -26.86 -5.86
CA MET A 10 -10.16 -25.47 -5.78
C MET A 10 -10.52 -25.00 -4.37
N THR A 11 -10.91 -25.91 -3.48
CA THR A 11 -11.25 -25.58 -2.10
C THR A 11 -9.99 -25.20 -1.34
N ALA A 12 -8.93 -26.02 -1.44
CA ALA A 12 -7.62 -25.75 -0.87
C ALA A 12 -6.98 -24.49 -1.44
N LEU A 13 -7.14 -24.25 -2.76
CA LEU A 13 -6.65 -23.05 -3.42
C LEU A 13 -7.33 -21.78 -2.92
N ARG A 14 -8.67 -21.77 -2.85
CA ARG A 14 -9.41 -20.61 -2.34
C ARG A 14 -9.07 -20.29 -0.90
N ALA A 15 -8.91 -21.31 -0.04
CA ALA A 15 -8.47 -21.09 1.33
C ALA A 15 -7.07 -20.44 1.41
N GLU A 16 -6.15 -20.75 0.49
CA GLU A 16 -4.84 -20.07 0.45
C GLU A 16 -4.97 -18.61 -0.02
N ILE A 17 -5.84 -18.35 -0.99
CA ILE A 17 -6.14 -16.99 -1.46
C ILE A 17 -6.72 -16.16 -0.32
N ASP A 18 -7.72 -16.69 0.39
CA ASP A 18 -8.39 -15.98 1.49
C ASP A 18 -7.39 -15.62 2.61
N GLU A 19 -6.50 -16.55 2.99
CA GLU A 19 -5.44 -16.27 3.98
C GLU A 19 -4.40 -15.26 3.46
N THR A 20 -4.08 -15.29 2.16
CA THR A 20 -3.19 -14.32 1.53
C THR A 20 -3.82 -12.92 1.53
N ASP A 21 -5.10 -12.80 1.17
CA ASP A 21 -5.85 -11.54 1.14
C ASP A 21 -6.01 -10.95 2.54
N LYS A 22 -6.17 -11.80 3.55
CA LYS A 22 -6.15 -11.38 4.96
C LYS A 22 -4.78 -10.81 5.36
N ALA A 23 -3.69 -11.44 4.93
CA ALA A 23 -2.34 -10.93 5.19
C ALA A 23 -2.09 -9.59 4.48
N LEU A 24 -2.53 -9.45 3.22
CA LEU A 24 -2.48 -8.19 2.48
C LEU A 24 -3.26 -7.08 3.21
N THR A 25 -4.46 -7.39 3.70
CA THR A 25 -5.28 -6.44 4.46
C THR A 25 -4.58 -5.99 5.75
N ALA A 26 -3.95 -6.92 6.47
CA ALA A 26 -3.19 -6.59 7.68
C ALA A 26 -1.98 -5.66 7.37
N LEU A 27 -1.28 -5.90 6.25
CA LEU A 27 -0.20 -5.02 5.79
C LEU A 27 -0.70 -3.64 5.39
N LEU A 28 -1.85 -3.54 4.73
CA LEU A 28 -2.49 -2.26 4.40
C LEU A 28 -2.90 -1.49 5.66
N ALA A 29 -3.44 -2.16 6.67
CA ALA A 29 -3.76 -1.55 7.96
C ALA A 29 -2.51 -1.01 8.67
N HIS A 30 -1.40 -1.76 8.64
CA HIS A 30 -0.13 -1.27 9.16
C HIS A 30 0.41 -0.06 8.37
N ARG A 31 0.34 -0.12 7.03
CA ARG A 31 0.70 1.03 6.18
C ARG A 31 -0.13 2.26 6.54
N GLN A 32 -1.42 2.09 6.80
CA GLN A 32 -2.28 3.18 7.24
C GLN A 32 -1.83 3.79 8.57
N SER A 33 -1.44 2.98 9.57
CA SER A 33 -0.94 3.54 10.84
C SER A 33 0.36 4.33 10.68
N LEU A 34 1.20 3.97 9.71
CA LEU A 34 2.40 4.76 9.36
C LEU A 34 2.03 6.12 8.73
N ILE A 35 0.98 6.18 7.92
CA ILE A 35 0.47 7.42 7.34
C ILE A 35 -0.14 8.32 8.42
N ASP A 36 -0.86 7.74 9.38
CA ASP A 36 -1.37 8.49 10.54
C ASP A 36 -0.24 9.15 11.31
N ARG A 37 0.83 8.39 11.58
CA ARG A 37 2.02 8.93 12.21
C ARG A 37 2.71 10.00 11.36
N ALA A 38 2.73 9.83 10.03
CA ALA A 38 3.27 10.82 9.12
C ALA A 38 2.48 12.13 9.15
N ALA A 39 1.15 12.07 9.25
CA ALA A 39 0.29 13.24 9.39
C ALA A 39 0.66 14.06 10.65
N GLU A 40 0.78 13.41 11.80
CA GLU A 40 1.18 14.07 13.06
C GLU A 40 2.55 14.76 12.95
N ILE A 41 3.52 14.09 12.33
CA ILE A 41 4.86 14.64 12.10
C ILE A 41 4.79 15.85 11.16
N LYS A 42 4.00 15.76 10.09
CA LYS A 42 3.83 16.84 9.11
C LYS A 42 3.15 18.06 9.74
N THR A 43 2.12 17.88 10.56
CA THR A 43 1.47 18.97 11.30
C THR A 43 2.50 19.71 12.17
N GLY A 44 3.27 18.98 12.98
CA GLY A 44 4.28 19.58 13.85
C GLY A 44 5.43 20.27 13.11
N ALA A 45 5.71 19.85 11.87
CA ALA A 45 6.78 20.39 11.02
C ALA A 45 6.29 21.43 9.98
N GLY A 46 4.99 21.72 9.91
CA GLY A 46 4.41 22.60 8.89
C GLY A 46 4.58 22.08 7.45
N LEU A 47 4.63 20.75 7.27
CA LEU A 47 4.82 20.12 5.97
C LEU A 47 3.48 19.83 5.28
N PRO A 48 3.38 19.98 3.96
CA PRO A 48 2.15 19.63 3.23
C PRO A 48 1.92 18.12 3.18
N ALA A 49 0.66 17.70 3.10
CA ALA A 49 0.30 16.30 2.85
C ALA A 49 0.96 15.77 1.57
N ARG A 50 0.82 16.52 0.48
CA ARG A 50 1.36 16.15 -0.83
C ARG A 50 2.76 16.74 -1.04
N ILE A 51 3.74 15.84 -1.17
CA ILE A 51 5.10 16.17 -1.61
C ILE A 51 5.35 15.41 -2.92
N LYS A 52 5.32 16.11 -4.07
CA LYS A 52 5.35 15.49 -5.41
C LYS A 52 6.52 14.51 -5.59
N ALA A 53 7.73 14.94 -5.22
CA ALA A 53 8.93 14.10 -5.33
C ALA A 53 8.79 12.78 -4.56
N ARG A 54 8.13 12.81 -3.38
CA ARG A 54 7.91 11.61 -2.59
C ARG A 54 6.85 10.68 -3.20
N VAL A 55 5.80 11.24 -3.81
CA VAL A 55 4.80 10.46 -4.54
C VAL A 55 5.44 9.71 -5.70
N ASP A 56 6.23 10.42 -6.52
CA ASP A 56 6.91 9.84 -7.67
C ASP A 56 7.88 8.72 -7.24
N GLU A 57 8.62 8.94 -6.14
CA GLU A 57 9.52 7.93 -5.57
C GLU A 57 8.77 6.68 -5.08
N VAL A 58 7.66 6.84 -4.36
CA VAL A 58 6.85 5.72 -3.86
C VAL A 58 6.31 4.86 -5.00
N VAL A 59 5.82 5.49 -6.08
CA VAL A 59 5.33 4.78 -7.27
C VAL A 59 6.49 4.08 -8.00
N ALA A 60 7.64 4.75 -8.16
CA ALA A 60 8.81 4.13 -8.77
C ALA A 60 9.31 2.92 -7.97
N ASN A 61 9.27 2.98 -6.64
CA ASN A 61 9.63 1.87 -5.77
C ASN A 61 8.66 0.69 -5.96
N ALA A 62 7.36 0.96 -6.07
CA ALA A 62 6.34 -0.07 -6.30
C ALA A 62 6.54 -0.81 -7.62
N ARG A 63 6.90 -0.09 -8.68
CA ARG A 63 7.24 -0.69 -9.99
C ARG A 63 8.45 -1.62 -9.86
N ARG A 64 9.55 -1.14 -9.26
CA ARG A 64 10.77 -1.96 -9.09
C ARG A 64 10.53 -3.21 -8.23
N ASN A 65 9.71 -3.09 -7.19
CA ASN A 65 9.34 -4.24 -6.36
C ASN A 65 8.49 -5.25 -7.17
N ALA A 66 7.57 -4.77 -8.01
CA ALA A 66 6.77 -5.64 -8.86
C ALA A 66 7.64 -6.41 -9.86
N GLU A 67 8.58 -5.74 -10.52
CA GLU A 67 9.54 -6.37 -11.43
C GLU A 67 10.35 -7.47 -10.72
N ALA A 68 10.82 -7.22 -9.50
CA ALA A 68 11.58 -8.18 -8.71
C ALA A 68 10.77 -9.44 -8.33
N GLU A 69 9.47 -9.28 -8.09
CA GLU A 69 8.55 -10.36 -7.71
C GLU A 69 7.84 -11.00 -8.93
N GLY A 70 8.16 -10.58 -10.16
CA GLY A 70 7.53 -11.09 -11.39
C GLY A 70 6.06 -10.65 -11.57
N ILE A 71 5.65 -9.57 -10.91
CA ILE A 71 4.33 -8.95 -11.02
C ILE A 71 4.38 -7.90 -12.14
N ASP A 72 3.27 -7.74 -12.90
CA ASP A 72 3.11 -6.67 -13.87
C ASP A 72 3.35 -5.29 -13.23
N PRO A 73 4.40 -4.54 -13.64
CA PRO A 73 4.73 -3.25 -13.06
C PRO A 73 3.63 -2.20 -13.24
N ASP A 74 2.84 -2.30 -14.32
CA ASP A 74 1.76 -1.35 -14.60
C ASP A 74 0.55 -1.61 -13.68
N LEU A 75 0.29 -2.88 -13.34
CA LEU A 75 -0.68 -3.22 -12.29
C LEU A 75 -0.25 -2.64 -10.93
N SER A 76 1.01 -2.85 -10.56
CA SER A 76 1.56 -2.33 -9.30
C SER A 76 1.48 -0.81 -9.23
N GLU A 77 1.85 -0.11 -10.30
CA GLU A 77 1.75 1.35 -10.37
C GLU A 77 0.31 1.82 -10.14
N ARG A 78 -0.68 1.22 -10.82
CA ARG A 78 -2.10 1.62 -10.65
C ARG A 78 -2.54 1.46 -9.19
N LEU A 79 -2.24 0.32 -8.57
CA LEU A 79 -2.58 0.07 -7.17
C LEU A 79 -1.91 1.07 -6.23
N TRP A 80 -0.61 1.34 -6.42
CA TRP A 80 0.11 2.26 -5.55
C TRP A 80 -0.33 3.70 -5.71
N ARG A 81 -0.71 4.13 -6.92
CA ARG A 81 -1.28 5.46 -7.13
C ARG A 81 -2.56 5.63 -6.33
N GLU A 82 -3.48 4.66 -6.37
CA GLU A 82 -4.70 4.70 -5.57
C GLU A 82 -4.42 4.75 -4.06
N LEU A 83 -3.48 3.93 -3.58
CA LEU A 83 -3.09 3.93 -2.17
C LEU A 83 -2.47 5.26 -1.74
N VAL A 84 -1.65 5.89 -2.58
CA VAL A 84 -1.03 7.20 -2.29
C VAL A 84 -2.07 8.30 -2.29
N GLU A 85 -2.97 8.33 -3.27
CA GLU A 85 -4.04 9.33 -3.33
C GLU A 85 -4.99 9.22 -2.14
N TRP A 86 -5.32 7.99 -1.70
CA TRP A 86 -6.06 7.77 -0.47
C TRP A 86 -5.30 8.28 0.76
N SER A 87 -3.99 8.03 0.86
CA SER A 87 -3.16 8.51 1.97
C SER A 87 -3.12 10.04 2.04
N ILE A 88 -3.01 10.72 0.90
CA ILE A 88 -3.00 12.19 0.84
C ILE A 88 -4.32 12.75 1.37
N ARG A 89 -5.47 12.24 0.91
CA ARG A 89 -6.79 12.69 1.40
C ARG A 89 -6.94 12.51 2.91
N ARG A 90 -6.39 11.43 3.44
CA ARG A 90 -6.39 11.15 4.88
C ARG A 90 -5.53 12.13 5.66
N GLU A 91 -4.32 12.43 5.17
CA GLU A 91 -3.44 13.43 5.77
C GLU A 91 -4.06 14.84 5.71
N GLU A 92 -4.68 15.20 4.60
CA GLU A 92 -5.39 16.49 4.44
C GLU A 92 -6.55 16.64 5.43
N ALA A 93 -7.30 15.56 5.71
CA ALA A 93 -8.36 15.59 6.71
C ALA A 93 -7.85 15.84 8.13
N VAL A 94 -6.60 15.44 8.44
CA VAL A 94 -5.96 15.66 9.74
C VAL A 94 -5.32 17.06 9.79
N LEU A 95 -4.66 17.49 8.72
CA LEU A 95 -4.01 18.79 8.63
C LEU A 95 -5.02 19.95 8.54
N GLY A 96 -6.22 19.71 7.99
CA GLY A 96 -7.29 20.71 7.88
C GLY A 96 -8.15 20.87 9.14
N GLN A 97 -7.86 20.15 10.23
CA GLN A 97 -8.47 20.41 11.54
C GLN A 97 -7.66 21.48 12.27
N GLU A 98 -7.85 22.74 11.88
CA GLU A 98 -7.43 23.93 12.64
C GLU A 98 -8.65 24.76 13.06
#